data_AF-A0A527JFJ6-F1
#
_entry.id   AF-A0A527JFJ6-F1
#
_cell.length_a   1.000
_cell.length_b   1.000
_cell.length_c   1.000
_cell.angle_alpha   90.00
_cell.angle_beta   90.00
_cell.angle_gamma   90.00
#
_symmetry.space_group_name_H-M   'P 1'
#
loop_
_entity.id
_entity.type
_entity.pdbx_description
1 polymer ?
#
loop_
_entity_poly.entity_id
_entity_poly.type
_entity_poly.pdbx_seq_one_letter_code
_entity_poly.pdbx_strand_id
1 'polypeptide(L)'
;MFNRKQAPTTDASEIPAVEDISPRLAEIATLRTALGQEAASLRQEEFTLAQEDGPELVDGAREARVAAILGLAPKTATAPRSQRRQQIATRLRDIEDACEVLDRENITERSRATAIIQDRLMPDYKRQIRGLLDALIAAHTAQVEIRKFVSQVEDAGYSTGWLDAHRCRWLGIGPNGHIGRFVDETKKAGFIADRDIPGELK
;
A
#
# COMPACT_ATOMS: atom_id res chain seq x y z
N MET A 1 11.62 19.15 -37.38
CA MET A 1 12.45 18.53 -36.32
C MET A 1 12.16 19.25 -35.01
N PHE A 2 11.37 18.64 -34.11
CA PHE A 2 11.17 19.17 -32.77
C PHE A 2 12.39 18.80 -31.92
N ASN A 3 13.36 19.72 -31.83
CA ASN A 3 14.44 19.62 -30.85
C ASN A 3 13.85 19.91 -29.46
N ARG A 4 13.23 18.89 -28.85
CA ARG A 4 12.99 18.89 -27.41
C ARG A 4 14.37 18.72 -26.77
N LYS A 5 14.94 19.82 -26.25
CA LYS A 5 15.91 19.72 -25.14
C LYS A 5 15.25 18.80 -24.12
N GLN A 6 15.76 17.59 -23.98
CA GLN A 6 15.36 16.70 -22.91
C GLN A 6 15.58 17.50 -21.62
N ALA A 7 14.48 17.80 -20.91
CA ALA A 7 14.59 18.27 -19.55
C ALA A 7 15.46 17.26 -18.80
N PRO A 8 16.38 17.70 -17.92
CA PRO A 8 17.25 16.78 -17.21
C PRO A 8 16.34 15.77 -16.51
N THR A 9 16.54 14.48 -16.83
CA THR A 9 15.97 13.35 -16.12
C THR A 9 16.52 13.46 -14.70
N THR A 10 15.87 14.29 -13.89
CA THR A 10 16.21 14.47 -12.49
C THR A 10 15.89 13.12 -11.87
N ASP A 11 16.92 12.50 -11.30
CA ASP A 11 16.93 11.14 -10.76
C ASP A 11 15.55 10.73 -10.28
N ALA A 12 15.06 9.60 -10.81
CA ALA A 12 13.82 9.00 -10.35
C ALA A 12 13.87 8.99 -8.83
N SER A 13 12.99 9.74 -8.15
CA SER A 13 12.95 9.73 -6.70
C SER A 13 12.74 8.29 -6.28
N GLU A 14 13.82 7.65 -5.85
CA GLU A 14 13.80 6.25 -5.47
C GLU A 14 12.77 6.14 -4.37
N ILE A 15 11.71 5.38 -4.65
CA ILE A 15 10.65 5.14 -3.67
C ILE A 15 11.34 4.37 -2.55
N PRO A 16 11.43 4.93 -1.33
CA PRO A 16 12.14 4.27 -0.25
C PRO A 16 11.46 2.95 0.08
N ALA A 17 12.26 1.95 0.45
CA ALA A 17 11.73 0.69 0.90
C ALA A 17 10.97 0.90 2.23
N VAL A 18 10.01 0.04 2.55
CA VAL A 18 9.19 0.20 3.77
C VAL A 18 10.06 0.11 5.01
N GLU A 19 11.11 -0.70 4.94
CA GLU A 19 12.11 -0.92 5.98
C GLU A 19 12.92 0.34 6.28
N ASP A 20 13.16 1.18 5.28
CA ASP A 20 13.87 2.46 5.43
C ASP A 20 13.00 3.52 6.13
N ILE A 21 11.68 3.35 6.12
CA ILE A 21 10.71 4.30 6.67
C ILE A 21 10.25 3.89 8.07
N SER A 22 10.04 2.59 8.30
CA SER A 22 9.71 2.05 9.62
C SER A 22 10.33 0.66 9.80
N PRO A 23 11.48 0.55 10.50
CA PRO A 23 12.05 -0.74 10.91
C PRO A 23 11.07 -1.57 11.73
N ARG A 24 10.16 -0.90 12.46
CA ARG A 24 9.13 -1.55 13.27
C ARG A 24 8.16 -2.39 12.45
N LEU A 25 7.84 -1.99 11.22
CA LEU A 25 7.00 -2.80 10.34
C LEU A 25 7.68 -4.12 9.96
N ALA A 26 9.00 -4.11 9.74
CA ALA A 26 9.78 -5.31 9.48
C ALA A 26 9.87 -6.22 10.72
N GLU A 27 10.04 -5.63 11.91
CA GLU A 27 9.99 -6.36 13.18
C GLU A 27 8.63 -7.04 13.39
N ILE A 28 7.53 -6.32 13.17
CA ILE A 28 6.16 -6.88 13.28
C ILE A 28 5.98 -8.04 12.30
N ALA A 29 6.44 -7.90 11.05
CA ALA A 29 6.39 -8.97 10.07
C ALA A 29 7.16 -10.23 10.55
N THR A 30 8.38 -10.03 11.08
CA THR A 30 9.21 -11.11 11.63
C THR A 30 8.53 -11.81 12.80
N LEU A 31 7.96 -11.05 13.74
CA LEU A 31 7.24 -11.59 14.90
C LEU A 31 6.01 -12.39 14.48
N ARG A 32 5.23 -11.92 13.50
CA ARG A 32 4.08 -12.67 12.98
C ARG A 32 4.49 -13.97 12.33
N THR A 33 5.59 -13.98 11.58
CA THR A 33 6.11 -15.22 10.99
C THR A 33 6.52 -16.22 12.08
N ALA A 34 7.20 -15.76 13.13
CA ALA A 34 7.59 -16.61 14.26
C ALA A 34 6.37 -17.19 15.00
N LEU A 35 5.37 -16.35 15.31
CA LEU A 35 4.11 -16.78 15.94
C LEU A 35 3.34 -17.78 15.06
N GLY A 36 3.32 -17.56 13.74
CA GLY A 36 2.69 -18.47 12.78
C GLY A 36 3.38 -19.84 12.73
N GLN A 37 4.71 -19.88 12.78
CA GLN A 37 5.49 -21.12 12.86
C GLN A 37 5.23 -21.86 14.18
N GLU A 38 5.19 -21.14 15.30
CA GLU A 38 4.87 -21.71 16.61
C GLU A 38 3.45 -22.31 16.61
N ALA A 39 2.45 -21.57 16.11
CA ALA A 39 1.08 -22.05 16.02
C ALA A 39 0.95 -23.28 15.12
N ALA A 40 1.68 -23.33 13.98
CA ALA A 40 1.70 -24.50 13.11
C ALA A 40 2.28 -25.73 13.82
N SER A 41 3.38 -25.56 14.57
CA SER A 41 3.99 -26.63 15.36
C SER A 41 3.03 -27.15 16.44
N LEU A 42 2.35 -26.25 17.15
CA LEU A 42 1.41 -26.59 18.21
C LEU A 42 0.18 -27.33 17.67
N ARG A 43 -0.36 -26.93 16.51
CA ARG A 43 -1.46 -27.64 15.84
C ARG A 43 -1.05 -29.03 15.37
N GLN A 44 0.19 -29.17 14.88
CA GLN A 44 0.72 -30.49 14.52
C GLN A 44 0.86 -31.38 15.75
N GLU A 45 1.35 -30.84 16.87
CA GLU A 45 1.44 -31.55 18.15
C GLU A 45 0.05 -31.97 18.65
N GLU A 46 -0.93 -31.07 18.61
CA GLU A 46 -2.32 -31.38 18.98
C GLU A 46 -2.90 -32.52 18.12
N PHE A 47 -2.66 -32.49 16.81
CA PHE A 47 -3.10 -33.53 15.90
C PHE A 47 -2.44 -34.89 16.22
N THR A 48 -1.13 -34.90 16.47
CA THR A 48 -0.43 -36.12 16.89
C THR A 48 -0.99 -36.66 18.21
N LEU A 49 -1.21 -35.81 19.21
CA LEU A 49 -1.80 -36.20 20.49
C LEU A 49 -3.23 -36.74 20.36
N ALA A 50 -3.99 -36.27 19.36
CA ALA A 50 -5.34 -36.75 19.08
C ALA A 50 -5.36 -38.11 18.35
N GLN A 51 -4.31 -38.44 17.60
CA GLN A 51 -4.18 -39.74 16.90
C GLN A 51 -3.59 -40.85 17.77
N GLU A 52 -2.95 -40.52 18.89
CA GLU A 52 -2.43 -41.52 19.82
C GLU A 52 -3.57 -42.27 20.53
N ASP A 53 -4.10 -43.31 19.88
CA ASP A 53 -5.06 -44.24 20.48
C ASP A 53 -4.40 -45.10 21.58
N GLY A 54 -5.13 -45.28 22.69
CA GLY A 54 -4.72 -46.09 23.83
C GLY A 54 -5.08 -45.44 25.17
N PRO A 55 -5.14 -46.22 26.27
CA PRO A 55 -5.41 -45.65 27.59
C PRO A 55 -4.38 -44.55 27.89
N GLU A 56 -4.87 -43.39 28.31
CA GLU A 56 -4.03 -42.31 28.79
C GLU A 56 -3.13 -42.89 29.90
N LEU A 57 -1.82 -42.61 29.87
CA LEU A 57 -0.84 -43.05 30.88
C LEU A 57 -1.09 -42.35 32.24
N VAL A 58 -2.35 -42.27 32.68
CA VAL A 58 -2.76 -41.97 34.07
C VAL A 58 -2.13 -42.99 35.02
N ASP A 59 -1.83 -44.20 34.52
CA ASP A 59 -1.08 -45.19 35.26
C ASP A 59 0.38 -44.78 35.49
N GLY A 60 0.97 -43.75 34.88
CA GLY A 60 2.33 -43.32 35.21
C GLY A 60 2.50 -42.88 36.67
N ALA A 61 1.49 -42.23 37.26
CA ALA A 61 1.52 -41.86 38.67
C ALA A 61 1.26 -43.07 39.60
N ARG A 62 0.44 -44.03 39.17
CA ARG A 62 0.20 -45.27 39.92
C ARG A 62 1.40 -46.21 39.81
N GLU A 63 1.95 -46.39 38.63
CA GLU A 63 3.18 -47.12 38.31
C GLU A 63 4.39 -46.49 39.00
N ALA A 64 4.49 -45.16 39.11
CA ALA A 64 5.53 -44.51 39.91
C ALA A 64 5.34 -44.81 41.42
N ARG A 65 4.10 -44.79 41.93
CA ARG A 65 3.79 -45.22 43.31
C ARG A 65 4.10 -46.71 43.53
N VAL A 66 3.79 -47.57 42.56
CA VAL A 66 4.05 -49.01 42.59
C VAL A 66 5.55 -49.30 42.48
N ALA A 67 6.29 -48.61 41.61
CA ALA A 67 7.74 -48.72 41.47
C ALA A 67 8.46 -48.28 42.74
N ALA A 68 7.98 -47.22 43.40
CA ALA A 68 8.49 -46.79 44.70
C ALA A 68 8.26 -47.84 45.80
N ILE A 69 7.11 -48.52 45.80
CA ILE A 69 6.83 -49.64 46.73
C ILE A 69 7.74 -50.85 46.43
N LEU A 70 8.04 -51.10 45.15
CA LEU A 70 8.88 -52.21 44.69
C LEU A 70 10.39 -51.91 44.73
N GLY A 71 10.81 -50.72 45.17
CA GLY A 71 12.22 -50.31 45.20
C GLY A 71 12.86 -50.10 43.82
N LEU A 72 12.05 -49.94 42.79
CA LEU A 72 12.48 -49.67 41.42
C LEU A 72 12.53 -48.16 41.15
N ALA A 73 13.48 -47.72 40.33
CA ALA A 73 13.58 -46.31 39.94
C ALA A 73 12.27 -45.88 39.22
N PRO A 74 11.56 -44.84 39.70
CA PRO A 74 10.31 -44.42 39.08
C PRO A 74 10.58 -43.86 37.69
N LYS A 75 9.79 -44.30 36.70
CA LYS A 75 9.77 -43.65 35.39
C LYS A 75 9.24 -42.23 35.56
N THR A 76 9.88 -41.26 34.91
CA THR A 76 9.48 -39.85 34.92
C THR A 76 8.03 -39.73 34.47
N ALA A 77 7.17 -39.20 35.34
CA ALA A 77 5.75 -39.05 35.02
C ALA A 77 5.60 -37.98 33.93
N THR A 78 5.31 -38.41 32.70
CA THR A 78 4.90 -37.52 31.61
C THR A 78 3.55 -36.91 31.97
N ALA A 79 3.37 -35.61 31.76
CA ALA A 79 2.10 -34.94 32.00
C ALA A 79 0.96 -35.65 31.22
N PRO A 80 -0.25 -35.76 31.79
CA PRO A 80 -1.39 -36.32 31.08
C PRO A 80 -1.61 -35.64 29.74
N ARG A 81 -1.97 -36.42 28.70
CA ARG A 81 -2.24 -35.89 27.36
C ARG A 81 -3.29 -34.79 27.39
N SER A 82 -4.33 -34.96 28.21
CA SER A 82 -5.35 -33.95 28.50
C SER A 82 -4.76 -32.62 29.00
N GLN A 83 -3.81 -32.66 29.93
CA GLN A 83 -3.13 -31.47 30.44
C GLN A 83 -2.29 -30.79 29.36
N ARG A 84 -1.57 -31.58 28.53
CA ARG A 84 -0.78 -31.02 27.43
C ARG A 84 -1.66 -30.38 26.36
N ARG A 85 -2.79 -31.02 25.99
CA ARG A 85 -3.77 -30.45 25.07
C ARG A 85 -4.36 -29.13 25.60
N GLN A 86 -4.64 -29.05 26.90
CA GLN A 86 -5.09 -27.80 27.51
C GLN A 86 -4.03 -26.70 27.43
N GLN A 87 -2.75 -27.02 27.69
CA GLN A 87 -1.64 -26.08 27.52
C GLN A 87 -1.50 -25.59 26.08
N ILE A 88 -1.62 -26.49 25.10
CA ILE A 88 -1.58 -26.15 23.67
C ILE A 88 -2.73 -25.21 23.33
N ALA A 89 -3.96 -25.52 23.76
CA ALA A 89 -5.13 -24.69 23.50
C ALA A 89 -4.99 -23.28 24.11
N THR A 90 -4.49 -23.17 25.35
CA THR A 90 -4.18 -21.88 25.97
C THR A 90 -3.13 -21.12 25.17
N ARG A 91 -2.04 -21.80 24.78
CA ARG A 91 -0.95 -21.15 24.04
C ARG A 91 -1.39 -20.67 22.65
N LEU A 92 -2.24 -21.43 21.96
CA LEU A 92 -2.82 -21.03 20.68
C LEU A 92 -3.69 -19.77 20.83
N ARG A 93 -4.48 -19.69 21.91
CA ARG A 93 -5.25 -18.47 22.23
C ARG A 93 -4.33 -17.28 22.52
N ASP A 94 -3.28 -17.47 23.31
CA ASP A 94 -2.30 -16.40 23.59
C ASP A 94 -1.63 -15.91 22.30
N ILE A 95 -1.36 -16.82 21.34
CA ILE A 95 -0.80 -16.47 20.04
C ILE A 95 -1.80 -15.67 19.20
N GLU A 96 -3.08 -16.04 19.22
CA GLU A 96 -4.16 -15.28 18.54
C GLU A 96 -4.27 -13.87 19.13
N ASP A 97 -4.31 -13.74 20.46
CA ASP A 97 -4.34 -12.45 21.15
C ASP A 97 -3.09 -11.60 20.83
N ALA A 98 -1.91 -12.22 20.78
CA ALA A 98 -0.67 -11.54 20.38
C ALA A 98 -0.72 -11.07 18.92
N CYS A 99 -1.31 -11.86 18.01
CA CYS A 99 -1.49 -11.46 16.61
C CYS A 99 -2.42 -10.26 16.49
N GLU A 100 -3.51 -10.20 17.26
CA GLU A 100 -4.41 -9.04 17.27
C GLU A 100 -3.70 -7.75 17.73
N VAL A 101 -2.84 -7.86 18.75
CA VAL A 101 -2.03 -6.71 19.21
C VAL A 101 -1.09 -6.24 18.10
N LEU A 102 -0.40 -7.17 17.44
CA LEU A 102 0.49 -6.87 16.32
C LEU A 102 -0.26 -6.27 15.13
N ASP A 103 -1.51 -6.68 14.87
CA ASP A 103 -2.35 -6.10 13.81
C ASP A 103 -2.69 -4.63 14.08
N ARG A 104 -3.10 -4.31 15.32
CA ARG A 104 -3.37 -2.91 15.72
C ARG A 104 -2.12 -2.05 15.63
N GLU A 105 -0.99 -2.59 16.06
CA GLU A 105 0.31 -1.90 15.97
C GLU A 105 0.73 -1.70 14.51
N ASN A 106 0.55 -2.70 13.65
CA ASN A 106 0.86 -2.62 12.22
C ASN A 106 0.07 -1.52 11.53
N ILE A 107 -1.24 -1.41 11.81
CA ILE A 107 -2.09 -0.34 11.25
C ILE A 107 -1.57 1.05 11.67
N THR A 108 -1.20 1.19 12.94
CA THR A 108 -0.68 2.45 13.49
C THR A 108 0.65 2.83 12.83
N GLU A 109 1.58 1.87 12.75
CA GLU A 109 2.89 2.09 12.15
C GLU A 109 2.80 2.32 10.63
N ARG A 110 1.91 1.63 9.93
CA ARG A 110 1.63 1.89 8.50
C ARG A 110 1.10 3.29 8.28
N SER A 111 0.22 3.77 9.16
CA SER A 111 -0.32 5.13 9.07
C SER A 111 0.79 6.17 9.25
N ARG A 112 1.70 5.96 10.21
CA ARG A 112 2.88 6.81 10.44
C ARG A 112 3.84 6.79 9.24
N ALA A 113 4.19 5.60 8.76
CA ALA A 113 5.07 5.43 7.61
C ALA A 113 4.47 6.07 6.34
N THR A 114 3.16 5.97 6.16
CA THR A 114 2.44 6.62 5.04
C THR A 114 2.53 8.13 5.12
N ALA A 115 2.38 8.72 6.30
CA ALA A 115 2.54 10.17 6.47
C ALA A 115 3.97 10.62 6.10
N ILE A 116 4.98 9.89 6.56
CA ILE A 116 6.40 10.18 6.25
C ILE A 116 6.67 10.08 4.75
N ILE A 117 6.18 9.02 4.09
CA ILE A 117 6.41 8.85 2.66
C ILE A 117 5.67 9.90 1.84
N GLN A 118 4.46 10.27 2.27
CA GLN A 118 3.69 11.33 1.65
C GLN A 118 4.46 12.65 1.73
N ASP A 119 4.95 13.04 2.89
CA ASP A 119 5.73 14.28 3.06
C ASP A 119 7.00 14.27 2.20
N ARG A 120 7.67 13.11 2.09
CA ARG A 120 8.88 12.95 1.28
C ARG A 120 8.63 13.01 -0.23
N LEU A 121 7.56 12.37 -0.71
CA LEU A 121 7.27 12.24 -2.15
C LEU A 121 6.37 13.35 -2.70
N MET A 122 5.62 14.04 -1.84
CA MET A 122 4.71 15.11 -2.24
C MET A 122 5.38 16.23 -3.06
N PRO A 123 6.61 16.71 -2.74
CA PRO A 123 7.27 17.73 -3.55
C PRO A 123 7.52 17.29 -4.99
N ASP A 124 7.97 16.06 -5.19
CA ASP A 124 8.25 15.51 -6.51
C ASP A 124 6.96 15.26 -7.30
N TYR A 125 5.93 14.72 -6.64
CA TYR A 125 4.61 14.56 -7.24
C TYR A 125 4.02 15.91 -7.66
N LYS A 126 4.10 16.94 -6.79
CA LYS A 126 3.70 18.32 -7.11
C LYS A 126 4.46 18.87 -8.32
N ARG A 127 5.77 18.63 -8.40
CA ARG A 127 6.60 19.02 -9.56
C ARG A 127 6.13 18.35 -10.85
N GLN A 128 5.84 17.04 -10.81
CA GLN A 128 5.36 16.30 -11.97
C GLN A 128 3.97 16.77 -12.43
N ILE A 129 3.04 16.96 -11.49
CA ILE A 129 1.70 17.49 -11.79
C ILE A 129 1.79 18.90 -12.38
N ARG A 130 2.68 19.76 -11.87
CA ARG A 130 2.90 21.09 -12.46
C ARG A 130 3.40 20.99 -13.91
N GLY A 131 4.39 20.13 -14.18
CA GLY A 131 4.87 19.91 -15.55
C GLY A 131 3.78 19.40 -16.51
N LEU A 132 2.87 18.55 -16.02
CA LEU A 132 1.69 18.13 -16.79
C LEU A 132 0.73 19.31 -17.06
N LEU A 133 0.43 20.11 -16.04
CA LEU A 133 -0.45 21.29 -16.17
C LEU A 133 0.13 22.30 -17.15
N ASP A 134 1.42 22.60 -17.08
CA ASP A 134 2.10 23.51 -18.00
C ASP A 134 1.97 23.02 -19.46
N ALA A 135 2.14 21.72 -19.69
CA ALA A 135 1.98 21.13 -21.02
C ALA A 135 0.53 21.18 -21.53
N LEU A 136 -0.46 20.95 -20.65
CA LEU A 136 -1.88 21.03 -21.01
C LEU A 136 -2.31 22.47 -21.30
N ILE A 137 -1.85 23.43 -20.48
CA ILE A 137 -2.07 24.85 -20.70
C ILE A 137 -1.49 25.27 -22.06
N ALA A 138 -0.24 24.88 -22.35
CA ALA A 138 0.39 25.19 -23.63
C ALA A 138 -0.39 24.58 -24.82
N ALA A 139 -0.91 23.36 -24.66
CA ALA A 139 -1.75 22.72 -25.68
C ALA A 139 -3.08 23.45 -25.87
N HIS A 140 -3.74 23.89 -24.80
CA HIS A 140 -4.95 24.71 -24.87
C HIS A 140 -4.67 26.03 -25.60
N THR A 141 -3.62 26.76 -25.22
CA THR A 141 -3.25 28.02 -25.87
C THR A 141 -3.00 27.83 -27.37
N ALA A 142 -2.27 26.78 -27.76
CA ALA A 142 -2.06 26.47 -29.17
C ALA A 142 -3.37 26.18 -29.92
N GLN A 143 -4.30 25.47 -29.30
CA GLN A 143 -5.61 25.18 -29.88
C GLN A 143 -6.47 26.45 -30.04
N VAL A 144 -6.43 27.36 -29.07
CA VAL A 144 -7.14 28.66 -29.13
C VAL A 144 -6.60 29.47 -30.31
N GLU A 145 -5.28 29.56 -30.47
CA GLU A 145 -4.65 30.28 -31.60
C GLU A 145 -4.98 29.65 -32.96
N ILE A 146 -4.98 28.32 -33.07
CA ILE A 146 -5.42 27.62 -34.30
C ILE A 146 -6.87 27.98 -34.64
N ARG A 147 -7.76 28.00 -33.64
CA ARG A 147 -9.17 28.37 -33.90
C ARG A 147 -9.31 29.83 -34.31
N LYS A 148 -8.59 30.73 -33.65
CA LYS A 148 -8.58 32.16 -33.99
C LYS A 148 -8.10 32.38 -35.42
N PHE A 149 -7.04 31.70 -35.84
CA PHE A 149 -6.56 31.74 -37.23
C PHE A 149 -7.64 31.26 -38.21
N VAL A 150 -8.28 30.11 -37.93
CA VAL A 150 -9.36 29.59 -38.78
C VAL A 150 -10.52 30.59 -38.88
N SER A 151 -10.95 31.18 -37.77
CA SER A 151 -11.99 32.20 -37.76
C SER A 151 -11.59 33.42 -38.58
N GLN A 152 -10.35 33.90 -38.48
CA GLN A 152 -9.86 35.03 -39.29
C GLN A 152 -9.89 34.73 -40.80
N VAL A 153 -9.58 33.51 -41.22
CA VAL A 153 -9.64 33.10 -42.63
C VAL A 153 -11.10 33.04 -43.12
N GLU A 154 -12.00 32.51 -42.28
CA GLU A 154 -13.44 32.45 -42.57
C GLU A 154 -14.05 33.87 -42.65
N ASP A 155 -13.70 34.75 -41.71
CA ASP A 155 -14.14 36.16 -41.66
C ASP A 155 -13.65 36.97 -42.87
N ALA A 156 -12.48 36.62 -43.41
CA ALA A 156 -11.96 37.19 -44.65
C ALA A 156 -12.66 36.65 -45.92
N GLY A 157 -13.64 35.76 -45.78
CA GLY A 157 -14.46 35.23 -46.87
C GLY A 157 -13.84 34.03 -47.60
N TYR A 158 -12.75 33.44 -47.06
CA TYR A 158 -12.12 32.28 -47.66
C TYR A 158 -12.63 30.97 -47.06
N SER A 159 -12.71 29.92 -47.89
CA SER A 159 -13.02 28.58 -47.42
C SER A 159 -11.84 27.97 -46.65
N THR A 160 -12.12 27.37 -45.50
CA THR A 160 -11.15 26.66 -44.64
C THR A 160 -11.20 25.14 -44.83
N GLY A 161 -11.92 24.65 -45.85
CA GLY A 161 -12.05 23.20 -46.10
C GLY A 161 -10.72 22.47 -46.31
N TRP A 162 -9.69 23.18 -46.79
CA TRP A 162 -8.33 22.66 -46.99
C TRP A 162 -7.50 22.51 -45.70
N LEU A 163 -7.95 23.08 -44.57
CA LEU A 163 -7.31 22.92 -43.26
C LEU A 163 -7.68 21.59 -42.56
N ASP A 164 -8.41 20.73 -43.27
CA ASP A 164 -8.74 19.34 -42.96
C ASP A 164 -8.96 19.05 -41.47
N ALA A 165 -9.95 19.73 -40.88
CA ALA A 165 -10.47 19.52 -39.52
C ALA A 165 -9.43 19.22 -38.40
N HIS A 166 -8.19 19.69 -38.49
CA HIS A 166 -7.15 19.48 -37.47
C HIS A 166 -7.36 20.33 -36.20
N ARG A 167 -8.61 20.73 -35.96
CA ARG A 167 -9.05 21.30 -34.69
C ARG A 167 -9.14 20.12 -33.71
N CYS A 168 -8.28 20.06 -32.72
CA CYS A 168 -8.36 19.07 -31.64
C CYS A 168 -9.64 19.29 -30.81
N ARG A 169 -10.81 18.87 -31.32
CA ARG A 169 -12.12 19.08 -30.68
C ARG A 169 -12.20 18.43 -29.30
N TRP A 170 -11.52 17.30 -29.14
CA TRP A 170 -11.48 16.51 -27.91
C TRP A 170 -10.86 17.24 -26.71
N LEU A 171 -10.01 18.25 -26.92
CA LEU A 171 -9.40 19.02 -25.84
C LEU A 171 -10.41 19.92 -25.11
N GLY A 172 -11.56 20.22 -25.75
CA GLY A 172 -12.48 21.25 -25.27
C GLY A 172 -11.89 22.66 -25.37
N ILE A 173 -12.65 23.68 -24.97
CA ILE A 173 -12.16 25.07 -24.79
C ILE A 173 -12.81 25.66 -23.55
N GLY A 174 -12.05 26.48 -22.85
CA GLY A 174 -12.54 27.29 -21.74
C GLY A 174 -12.69 26.50 -20.44
N PRO A 175 -13.31 27.11 -19.42
CA PRO A 175 -13.30 26.60 -18.05
C PRO A 175 -14.04 25.26 -17.91
N ASN A 176 -15.07 25.04 -18.75
CA ASN A 176 -15.88 23.83 -18.74
C ASN A 176 -15.31 22.69 -19.62
N GLY A 177 -14.21 22.92 -20.33
CA GLY A 177 -13.51 21.90 -21.12
C GLY A 177 -12.76 20.90 -20.25
N HIS A 178 -12.24 19.83 -20.85
CA HIS A 178 -11.50 18.79 -20.12
C HIS A 178 -10.26 19.36 -19.40
N ILE A 179 -9.52 20.25 -20.07
CA ILE A 179 -8.36 20.92 -19.47
C ILE A 179 -8.80 21.87 -18.34
N GLY A 180 -9.83 22.70 -18.58
CA GLY A 180 -10.33 23.63 -17.55
C GLY A 180 -10.79 22.91 -16.28
N ARG A 181 -11.54 21.81 -16.42
CA ARG A 181 -11.95 20.99 -15.27
C ARG A 181 -10.77 20.38 -14.52
N PHE A 182 -9.80 19.82 -15.23
CA PHE A 182 -8.61 19.25 -14.61
C PHE A 182 -7.76 20.31 -13.88
N VAL A 183 -7.65 21.51 -14.46
CA VAL A 183 -6.99 22.66 -13.83
C VAL A 183 -7.74 23.09 -12.56
N ASP A 184 -9.07 23.14 -12.58
CA ASP A 184 -9.87 23.44 -11.38
C ASP A 184 -9.76 22.36 -10.29
N GLU A 185 -9.75 21.08 -10.65
CA GLU A 185 -9.53 19.96 -9.72
C GLU A 185 -8.15 20.05 -9.06
N THR A 186 -7.10 20.28 -9.85
CA THR A 186 -5.73 20.42 -9.34
C THR A 186 -5.54 21.69 -8.51
N LYS A 187 -6.26 22.78 -8.83
CA LYS A 187 -6.36 23.98 -7.99
C LYS A 187 -7.00 23.68 -6.65
N LYS A 188 -8.16 23.02 -6.64
CA LYS A 188 -8.90 22.62 -5.42
C LYS A 188 -8.05 21.72 -4.52
N ALA A 189 -7.24 20.85 -5.11
CA ALA A 189 -6.31 19.99 -4.39
C ALA A 189 -4.99 20.69 -3.98
N GLY A 190 -4.80 21.97 -4.32
CA GLY A 190 -3.65 22.77 -3.89
C GLY A 190 -2.34 22.49 -4.64
N PHE A 191 -2.41 21.91 -5.85
CA PHE A 191 -1.23 21.65 -6.69
C PHE A 191 -0.78 22.89 -7.49
N ILE A 192 -1.71 23.79 -7.81
CA ILE A 192 -1.46 25.03 -8.55
C ILE A 192 -2.19 26.20 -7.87
N ALA A 193 -1.58 27.39 -7.87
CA ALA A 193 -2.21 28.59 -7.33
C ALA A 193 -3.11 29.25 -8.39
N ASP A 194 -4.18 29.93 -7.96
CA ASP A 194 -5.11 30.59 -8.88
C ASP A 194 -4.42 31.60 -9.81
N ARG A 195 -3.35 32.26 -9.34
CA ARG A 195 -2.55 33.20 -10.15
C ARG A 195 -1.77 32.54 -11.29
N ASP A 196 -1.50 31.24 -11.20
CA ASP A 196 -0.72 30.50 -12.19
C ASP A 196 -1.62 29.92 -13.30
N ILE A 197 -2.94 30.09 -13.18
CA ILE A 197 -3.94 29.62 -14.14
C ILE A 197 -4.25 30.73 -15.16
N PRO A 198 -4.17 30.47 -16.48
CA PRO A 198 -4.56 31.44 -17.50
C PRO A 198 -6.04 31.85 -17.35
N GLY A 199 -6.35 33.13 -17.54
CA GLY A 199 -7.72 33.65 -17.39
C GLY A 199 -8.77 32.96 -18.25
N GLU A 200 -8.38 32.42 -19.40
CA GLU A 200 -9.25 31.65 -20.30
C GLU A 200 -9.71 30.30 -19.73
N LEU A 201 -9.00 29.78 -18.72
CA LEU A 201 -9.26 28.51 -18.06
C LEU A 201 -9.83 28.68 -16.63
N LYS A 202 -10.03 29.93 -16.18
CA LYS A 202 -10.57 30.25 -14.85
C LYS A 202 -12.09 30.20 -14.80
#